data_AF-A0A7X6T2L7-F1
#
_entry.id   AF-A0A7X6T2L7-F1
#
_cell.length_a   1.000
_cell.length_b   1.000
_cell.length_c   1.000
_cell.angle_alpha   90.00
_cell.angle_beta   90.00
_cell.angle_gamma   90.00
#
_symmetry.space_group_name_H-M   'P 1'
#
loop_
_entity.id
_entity.type
_entity.pdbx_description
1 polymer ?
#
loop_
_entity_poly.entity_id
_entity_poly.type
_entity_poly.pdbx_seq_one_letter_code
_entity_poly.pdbx_strand_id
1 'polypeptide(L)'
;DHDFLFRTDRAVFSRERVDPGTALLLSIILKEEKDRPVKLLDLGTGVGVMALVLARLRPSFHLTGIDVNRRALDLAAFNARRAGLSSRVSFLESDGIPQGLVFDLIISNPPIRAGKETVYRLFREAARSLSPQGVFYLVIRVKQGAGSAKRELGRYFGQVSTLARAKGYHVIKAQQLIRENLS
;
A
#
# COMPACT_ATOMS: atom_id res chain seq x y z
N ASP A 1 21.85 -1.73 7.66
CA ASP A 1 21.23 -0.66 8.47
C ASP A 1 20.87 0.55 7.63
N HIS A 2 19.58 0.86 7.57
CA HIS A 2 19.07 2.09 6.98
C HIS A 2 18.20 2.78 8.01
N ASP A 3 18.70 3.87 8.59
CA ASP A 3 17.92 4.72 9.46
C ASP A 3 17.02 5.62 8.61
N PHE A 4 15.71 5.56 8.86
CA PHE A 4 14.75 6.47 8.26
C PHE A 4 14.26 7.48 9.30
N LEU A 5 14.48 8.76 9.03
CA LEU A 5 13.94 9.85 9.83
C LEU A 5 12.89 10.60 9.02
N PHE A 6 11.63 10.41 9.38
CA PHE A 6 10.49 11.06 8.75
C PHE A 6 10.11 12.33 9.49
N ARG A 7 9.92 13.43 8.76
CA ARG A 7 9.23 14.60 9.31
C ARG A 7 7.74 14.32 9.33
N THR A 8 7.13 14.49 10.49
CA THR A 8 5.68 14.34 10.72
C THR A 8 5.10 15.65 11.26
N ASP A 9 3.79 15.84 11.15
CA ASP A 9 3.04 16.96 11.74
C ASP A 9 2.07 16.43 12.80
N ARG A 10 1.66 17.27 13.77
CA ARG A 10 0.73 16.91 14.84
C ARG A 10 -0.61 16.36 14.33
N ALA A 11 -1.03 16.74 13.13
CA ALA A 11 -2.27 16.28 12.49
C ALA A 11 -2.11 15.03 11.60
N VAL A 12 -0.89 14.52 11.40
CA VAL A 12 -0.61 13.39 10.50
C VAL A 12 -0.18 12.17 11.32
N PHE A 13 -0.77 11.01 11.00
CA PHE A 13 -0.69 9.81 11.81
C PHE A 13 0.77 9.35 12.09
N SER A 14 1.01 8.97 13.34
CA SER A 14 2.25 8.50 13.99
C SER A 14 3.41 9.50 14.17
N ARG A 15 3.56 10.01 15.41
CA ARG A 15 4.60 10.97 15.80
C ARG A 15 5.95 10.37 16.18
N GLU A 16 6.07 9.07 16.46
CA GLU A 16 7.32 8.53 17.08
C GLU A 16 7.74 7.13 16.65
N ARG A 17 6.84 6.27 16.13
CA ARG A 17 7.18 4.89 15.71
C ARG A 17 6.30 4.43 14.56
N VAL A 18 6.85 3.70 13.60
CA VAL A 18 6.07 3.11 12.49
C VAL A 18 4.93 2.25 13.07
N ASP A 19 3.69 2.41 12.54
CA ASP A 19 2.55 1.60 12.96
C ASP A 19 2.88 0.10 12.84
N PRO A 20 2.56 -0.75 13.84
CA PRO A 20 2.91 -2.16 13.79
C PRO A 20 2.35 -2.92 12.58
N GLY A 21 1.17 -2.53 12.09
CA GLY A 21 0.57 -3.07 10.87
C GLY A 21 1.38 -2.68 9.64
N THR A 22 1.73 -1.40 9.52
CA THR A 22 2.64 -0.90 8.48
C THR A 22 3.99 -1.63 8.47
N ALA A 23 4.61 -1.82 9.64
CA ALA A 23 5.88 -2.55 9.75
C ALA A 23 5.75 -4.02 9.32
N LEU A 24 4.64 -4.68 9.70
CA LEU A 24 4.34 -6.05 9.27
C LEU A 24 4.10 -6.14 7.76
N LEU A 25 3.38 -5.18 7.17
CA LEU A 25 3.14 -5.15 5.73
C LEU A 25 4.46 -5.00 4.96
N LEU A 26 5.32 -4.09 5.39
CA LEU A 26 6.65 -3.89 4.80
C LEU A 26 7.48 -5.16 4.81
N SER A 27 7.54 -5.88 5.95
CA SER A 27 8.33 -7.10 6.03
C SER A 27 7.81 -8.20 5.10
N ILE A 28 6.50 -8.31 4.92
CA ILE A 28 5.90 -9.25 3.98
C ILE A 28 6.20 -8.86 2.53
N ILE A 29 6.06 -7.59 2.15
CA ILE A 29 6.38 -7.16 0.78
C ILE A 29 7.86 -7.42 0.47
N LEU A 30 8.78 -7.12 1.40
CA LEU A 30 10.21 -7.38 1.21
C LEU A 30 10.54 -8.88 1.12
N LYS A 31 9.71 -9.75 1.69
CA LYS A 31 9.87 -11.20 1.58
C LYS A 31 9.32 -11.73 0.25
N GLU A 32 8.15 -11.27 -0.16
CA GLU A 32 7.41 -11.80 -1.32
C GLU A 32 7.89 -11.20 -2.64
N GLU A 33 8.26 -9.92 -2.66
CA GLU A 33 8.62 -9.19 -3.87
C GLU A 33 10.13 -8.95 -3.96
N LYS A 34 10.73 -9.52 -5.02
CA LYS A 34 12.14 -9.30 -5.40
C LYS A 34 12.36 -7.89 -5.94
N ASP A 35 13.60 -7.43 -5.96
CA ASP A 35 13.95 -6.19 -6.67
C ASP A 35 13.87 -6.42 -8.17
N ARG A 36 12.88 -5.79 -8.80
CA ARG A 36 12.63 -5.81 -10.24
C ARG A 36 11.84 -4.56 -10.61
N PRO A 37 11.85 -4.12 -11.88
CA PRO A 37 11.01 -3.02 -12.32
C PRO A 37 9.53 -3.31 -12.07
N VAL A 38 8.90 -2.48 -11.22
CA VAL A 38 7.46 -2.49 -10.96
C VAL A 38 6.96 -1.08 -10.72
N LYS A 39 5.70 -0.83 -11.12
CA LYS A 39 4.92 0.31 -10.68
C LYS A 39 4.16 -0.06 -9.41
N LEU A 40 4.47 0.57 -8.30
CA LEU A 40 3.83 0.34 -7.01
C LEU A 40 3.01 1.57 -6.58
N LEU A 41 1.79 1.34 -6.14
CA LEU A 41 0.94 2.34 -5.50
C LEU A 41 0.88 2.12 -3.99
N ASP A 42 1.20 3.16 -3.22
CA ASP A 42 0.92 3.25 -1.78
C ASP A 42 -0.39 4.03 -1.56
N LEU A 43 -1.48 3.29 -1.31
CA LEU A 43 -2.83 3.85 -1.17
C LEU A 43 -3.12 4.24 0.27
N GLY A 44 -3.22 5.56 0.51
CA GLY A 44 -3.21 6.15 1.85
C GLY A 44 -1.80 6.31 2.39
N THR A 45 -0.91 6.91 1.59
CA THR A 45 0.54 6.94 1.84
C THR A 45 0.94 7.77 3.06
N GLY A 46 0.08 8.69 3.53
CA GLY A 46 0.38 9.61 4.61
C GLY A 46 1.66 10.40 4.34
N VAL A 47 2.64 10.35 5.25
CA VAL A 47 3.95 11.01 5.09
C VAL A 47 4.95 10.20 4.25
N GLY A 48 4.50 9.17 3.55
CA GLY A 48 5.31 8.39 2.61
C GLY A 48 6.16 7.28 3.25
N VAL A 49 5.81 6.77 4.43
CA VAL A 49 6.65 5.80 5.16
C VAL A 49 6.88 4.54 4.32
N MET A 50 5.81 3.88 3.85
CA MET A 50 5.96 2.63 3.11
C MET A 50 6.61 2.88 1.75
N ALA A 51 6.15 3.89 1.03
CA ALA A 51 6.73 4.28 -0.25
C ALA A 51 8.25 4.52 -0.15
N LEU A 52 8.72 5.31 0.81
CA LEU A 52 10.14 5.66 0.89
C LEU A 52 11.01 4.51 1.39
N VAL A 53 10.51 3.69 2.32
CA VAL A 53 11.23 2.48 2.77
C VAL A 53 11.37 1.48 1.62
N LEU A 54 10.28 1.19 0.91
CA LEU A 54 10.31 0.25 -0.22
C LEU A 54 11.19 0.77 -1.34
N ALA A 55 11.09 2.06 -1.70
CA ALA A 55 11.98 2.65 -2.70
C ALA A 55 13.45 2.42 -2.33
N ARG A 56 13.85 2.77 -1.11
CA ARG A 56 15.25 2.61 -0.67
C ARG A 56 15.74 1.16 -0.75
N LEU A 57 14.91 0.20 -0.33
CA LEU A 57 15.27 -1.22 -0.25
C LEU A 57 15.04 -1.99 -1.56
N ARG A 58 14.31 -1.41 -2.50
CA ARG A 58 14.03 -1.93 -3.85
C ARG A 58 14.32 -0.84 -4.87
N PRO A 59 15.60 -0.64 -5.25
CA PRO A 59 16.00 0.40 -6.20
C PRO A 59 15.24 0.38 -7.53
N SER A 60 14.79 -0.80 -7.98
CA SER A 60 14.07 -0.97 -9.24
C SER A 60 12.58 -0.57 -9.16
N PHE A 61 12.04 -0.35 -7.95
CA PHE A 61 10.64 0.02 -7.78
C PHE A 61 10.42 1.50 -8.13
N HIS A 62 9.32 1.78 -8.82
CA HIS A 62 8.79 3.12 -9.06
C HIS A 62 7.49 3.27 -8.29
N LEU A 63 7.43 4.27 -7.41
CA LEU A 63 6.35 4.39 -6.45
C LEU A 63 5.53 5.65 -6.67
N THR A 64 4.22 5.48 -6.56
CA THR A 64 3.25 6.57 -6.44
C THR A 64 2.59 6.44 -5.08
N GLY A 65 2.59 7.50 -4.28
CA GLY A 65 1.80 7.58 -3.06
C GLY A 65 0.56 8.44 -3.27
N ILE A 66 -0.61 7.96 -2.84
CA ILE A 66 -1.86 8.74 -2.89
C ILE A 66 -2.39 8.95 -1.47
N ASP A 67 -2.85 10.16 -1.20
CA ASP A 67 -3.59 10.51 0.02
C ASP A 67 -4.57 11.64 -0.27
N VAL A 68 -5.61 11.79 0.55
CA VAL A 68 -6.53 12.94 0.50
C VAL A 68 -5.98 14.13 1.29
N ASN A 69 -5.03 13.90 2.19
CA ASN A 69 -4.47 14.93 3.04
C ASN A 69 -3.27 15.61 2.36
N ARG A 70 -3.51 16.78 1.78
CA ARG A 70 -2.44 17.58 1.14
C ARG A 70 -1.24 17.84 2.05
N ARG A 71 -1.45 18.12 3.34
CA ARG A 71 -0.35 18.35 4.29
C ARG A 71 0.52 17.10 4.49
N ALA A 72 -0.09 15.91 4.48
CA ALA A 72 0.64 14.66 4.55
C ALA A 72 1.50 14.44 3.30
N LEU A 73 0.96 14.74 2.11
CA LEU A 73 1.67 14.64 0.83
C LEU A 73 2.82 15.64 0.72
N ASP A 74 2.65 16.88 1.21
CA ASP A 74 3.73 17.88 1.24
C ASP A 74 4.91 17.38 2.10
N LEU A 75 4.62 16.75 3.24
CA LEU A 75 5.63 16.09 4.08
C LEU A 75 6.24 14.87 3.38
N ALA A 76 5.45 14.05 2.70
CA ALA A 76 5.93 12.90 1.96
C ALA A 76 6.91 13.31 0.85
N ALA A 77 6.56 14.34 0.08
CA ALA A 77 7.42 14.92 -0.94
C ALA A 77 8.70 15.52 -0.35
N PHE A 78 8.61 16.20 0.80
CA PHE A 78 9.78 16.67 1.54
C PHE A 78 10.69 15.51 1.97
N ASN A 79 10.12 14.45 2.54
CA ASN A 79 10.87 13.27 2.98
C ASN A 79 11.54 12.57 1.79
N ALA A 80 10.87 12.50 0.62
CA ALA A 80 11.45 11.93 -0.60
C ALA A 80 12.65 12.72 -1.10
N ARG A 81 12.56 14.05 -1.13
CA ARG A 81 13.68 14.93 -1.51
C ARG A 81 14.86 14.73 -0.58
N ARG A 82 14.61 14.76 0.74
CA ARG A 82 15.65 14.56 1.76
C ARG A 82 16.31 13.19 1.65
N ALA A 83 15.57 12.16 1.26
CA ALA A 83 16.08 10.80 1.11
C ALA A 83 16.77 10.53 -0.23
N GLY A 84 16.79 11.50 -1.16
CA GLY A 84 17.34 11.34 -2.51
C GLY A 84 16.49 10.43 -3.42
N LEU A 85 15.18 10.34 -3.19
CA LEU A 85 14.28 9.38 -3.83
C LEU A 85 13.30 10.00 -4.83
N SER A 86 13.34 11.32 -5.03
CA SER A 86 12.38 12.06 -5.86
C SER A 86 12.35 11.67 -7.34
N SER A 87 13.38 11.01 -7.87
CA SER A 87 13.40 10.53 -9.26
C SER A 87 12.47 9.34 -9.51
N ARG A 88 12.05 8.63 -8.45
CA ARG A 88 11.28 7.38 -8.56
C ARG A 88 10.17 7.22 -7.51
N VAL A 89 9.95 8.25 -6.69
CA VAL A 89 8.82 8.32 -5.77
C VAL A 89 8.10 9.64 -6.01
N SER A 90 6.82 9.55 -6.37
CA SER A 90 5.93 10.68 -6.60
C SER A 90 4.70 10.59 -5.71
N PHE A 91 4.03 11.73 -5.50
CA PHE A 91 2.86 11.82 -4.63
C PHE A 91 1.75 12.58 -5.33
N LEU A 92 0.52 12.10 -5.19
CA LEU A 92 -0.67 12.65 -5.83
C LEU A 92 -1.80 12.79 -4.80
N GLU A 93 -2.43 13.96 -4.80
CA GLU A 93 -3.64 14.21 -4.00
C GLU A 93 -4.87 13.65 -4.72
N SER A 94 -5.53 12.67 -4.11
CA SER A 94 -6.69 12.00 -4.70
C SER A 94 -7.52 11.24 -3.65
N ASP A 95 -8.84 11.23 -3.83
CA ASP A 95 -9.76 10.39 -3.06
C ASP A 95 -9.97 9.01 -3.74
N GLY A 96 -9.00 8.13 -3.52
CA GLY A 96 -8.94 6.83 -4.18
C GLY A 96 -8.04 6.85 -5.41
N ILE A 97 -8.18 5.84 -6.27
CA ILE A 97 -7.26 5.62 -7.39
C ILE A 97 -7.82 6.25 -8.68
N PRO A 98 -7.12 7.23 -9.29
CA PRO A 98 -7.53 7.81 -10.56
C PRO A 98 -7.69 6.77 -11.67
N GLN A 99 -8.70 6.96 -12.50
CA GLN A 99 -8.95 6.07 -13.64
C GLN A 99 -7.79 6.10 -14.65
N GLY A 100 -7.51 4.96 -15.27
CA GLY A 100 -6.45 4.82 -16.28
C GLY A 100 -5.05 4.58 -15.72
N LEU A 101 -4.85 4.73 -14.40
CA LEU A 101 -3.59 4.33 -13.77
C LEU A 101 -3.57 2.82 -13.52
N VAL A 102 -2.46 2.19 -13.89
CA VAL A 102 -2.25 0.74 -13.75
C VAL A 102 -0.95 0.48 -13.02
N PHE A 103 -1.01 -0.39 -12.01
CA PHE A 103 0.10 -0.75 -11.13
C PHE A 103 0.33 -2.26 -11.11
N ASP A 104 1.57 -2.67 -10.92
CA ASP A 104 1.91 -4.08 -10.69
C ASP A 104 1.68 -4.46 -9.24
N LEU A 105 1.86 -3.51 -8.32
CA LEU A 105 1.66 -3.69 -6.90
C LEU A 105 0.81 -2.55 -6.35
N ILE A 106 -0.19 -2.87 -5.56
CA ILE A 106 -0.90 -1.90 -4.72
C ILE A 106 -0.70 -2.34 -3.28
N ILE A 107 -0.41 -1.39 -2.40
CA ILE A 107 -0.25 -1.63 -0.97
C ILE A 107 -1.14 -0.66 -0.19
N SER A 108 -1.72 -1.10 0.93
CA SER A 108 -2.50 -0.20 1.77
C SER A 108 -2.53 -0.62 3.24
N ASN A 109 -2.50 0.38 4.12
CA ASN A 109 -2.99 0.32 5.49
C ASN A 109 -4.20 1.28 5.57
N PRO A 110 -5.42 0.83 5.24
CA PRO A 110 -6.52 1.71 4.88
C PRO A 110 -7.07 2.47 6.09
N PRO A 111 -7.74 3.61 5.87
CA PRO A 111 -8.33 4.42 6.92
C PRO A 111 -9.62 3.78 7.44
N ILE A 112 -9.50 2.73 8.23
CA ILE A 112 -10.63 1.92 8.71
C ILE A 112 -11.73 2.74 9.43
N ARG A 113 -11.38 3.89 10.01
CA ARG A 113 -12.34 4.79 10.66
C ARG A 113 -13.28 5.51 9.66
N ALA A 114 -12.94 5.54 8.38
CA ALA A 114 -13.76 6.14 7.32
C ALA A 114 -14.98 5.26 6.92
N GLY A 115 -15.17 4.12 7.59
CA GLY A 115 -16.30 3.22 7.35
C GLY A 115 -16.03 2.17 6.26
N LYS A 116 -16.86 1.12 6.27
CA LYS A 116 -16.71 -0.02 5.35
C LYS A 116 -16.90 0.37 3.89
N GLU A 117 -17.85 1.26 3.59
CA GLU A 117 -18.14 1.68 2.22
C GLU A 117 -16.92 2.29 1.54
N THR A 118 -16.25 3.22 2.22
CA THR A 118 -15.00 3.83 1.76
C THR A 118 -13.93 2.76 1.51
N VAL A 119 -13.72 1.85 2.46
CA VAL A 119 -12.70 0.79 2.34
C VAL A 119 -13.02 -0.17 1.18
N TYR A 120 -14.28 -0.53 0.99
CA TYR A 120 -14.71 -1.46 -0.06
C TYR A 120 -14.66 -0.83 -1.44
N ARG A 121 -14.98 0.46 -1.54
CA ARG A 121 -14.74 1.25 -2.76
C ARG A 121 -13.26 1.19 -3.16
N LEU A 122 -12.35 1.41 -2.20
CA LEU A 122 -10.91 1.31 -2.46
C LEU A 122 -10.47 -0.09 -2.91
N PHE A 123 -11.08 -1.15 -2.40
CA PHE A 123 -10.80 -2.52 -2.86
C PHE A 123 -11.21 -2.73 -4.32
N ARG A 124 -12.39 -2.23 -4.70
CA ARG A 124 -12.87 -2.28 -6.08
C ARG A 124 -12.00 -1.46 -7.03
N GLU A 125 -11.57 -0.27 -6.61
CA GLU A 125 -10.66 0.56 -7.39
C GLU A 125 -9.28 -0.09 -7.55
N ALA A 126 -8.74 -0.70 -6.49
CA ALA A 126 -7.50 -1.45 -6.56
C ALA A 126 -7.59 -2.60 -7.58
N ALA A 127 -8.69 -3.36 -7.57
CA ALA A 127 -8.90 -4.45 -8.53
C ALA A 127 -8.93 -3.96 -9.99
N ARG A 128 -9.44 -2.75 -10.25
CA ARG A 128 -9.48 -2.14 -11.60
C ARG A 128 -8.15 -1.53 -12.04
N SER A 129 -7.27 -1.25 -11.09
CA SER A 129 -6.02 -0.50 -11.31
C SER A 129 -4.78 -1.40 -11.25
N LEU A 130 -4.96 -2.71 -11.24
CA LEU A 130 -3.87 -3.68 -11.29
C LEU A 130 -3.62 -4.17 -12.72
N SER A 131 -2.35 -4.42 -13.04
CA SER A 131 -1.97 -5.17 -14.23
C SER A 131 -2.50 -6.62 -14.13
N PRO A 132 -2.54 -7.40 -15.24
CA PRO A 132 -3.08 -8.76 -15.21
C PRO A 132 -2.42 -9.70 -14.18
N GLN A 133 -1.14 -9.50 -13.88
CA GLN A 133 -0.38 -10.23 -12.87
C GLN A 133 -0.20 -9.42 -11.57
N GLY A 134 -0.93 -8.32 -11.44
CA GLY A 134 -0.78 -7.39 -10.36
C GLY A 134 -1.33 -7.93 -9.04
N VAL A 135 -0.72 -7.47 -7.94
CA VAL A 135 -1.05 -7.93 -6.59
C VAL A 135 -1.44 -6.76 -5.70
N PHE A 136 -2.55 -6.93 -4.98
CA PHE A 136 -2.93 -6.03 -3.89
C PHE A 136 -2.55 -6.64 -2.54
N TYR A 137 -1.69 -5.93 -1.80
CA TYR A 137 -1.34 -6.25 -0.42
C TYR A 137 -2.03 -5.28 0.54
N LEU A 138 -2.67 -5.84 1.56
CA LEU A 138 -3.44 -5.07 2.54
C LEU A 138 -3.05 -5.51 3.95
N VAL A 139 -2.85 -4.56 4.85
CA VAL A 139 -2.82 -4.86 6.29
C VAL A 139 -4.09 -4.36 6.97
N ILE A 140 -4.71 -5.19 7.80
CA ILE A 140 -5.93 -4.82 8.54
C ILE A 140 -5.89 -5.36 9.96
N ARG A 141 -6.38 -4.56 10.92
CA ARG A 141 -6.51 -5.00 12.31
C ARG A 141 -7.69 -5.96 12.44
N VAL A 142 -7.50 -7.09 13.11
CA VAL A 142 -8.50 -8.17 13.23
C VAL A 142 -9.83 -7.67 13.79
N LYS A 143 -9.77 -6.89 14.88
CA LYS A 143 -10.94 -6.27 15.53
C LYS A 143 -11.74 -5.36 14.62
N GLN A 144 -11.16 -4.91 13.51
CA GLN A 144 -11.80 -4.01 12.57
C GLN A 144 -12.34 -4.72 11.31
N GLY A 145 -12.39 -6.06 11.33
CA GLY A 145 -13.11 -6.84 10.32
C GLY A 145 -12.22 -7.46 9.24
N ALA A 146 -11.16 -8.15 9.64
CA ALA A 146 -10.33 -8.91 8.68
C ALA A 146 -11.15 -9.96 7.89
N GLY A 147 -12.12 -10.62 8.52
CA GLY A 147 -13.00 -11.58 7.84
C GLY A 147 -13.91 -10.94 6.80
N SER A 148 -14.50 -9.78 7.12
CA SER A 148 -15.34 -9.05 6.16
C SER A 148 -14.53 -8.46 5.01
N ALA A 149 -13.32 -7.96 5.28
CA ALA A 149 -12.42 -7.48 4.25
C ALA A 149 -12.03 -8.59 3.25
N LYS A 150 -11.69 -9.79 3.73
CA LYS A 150 -11.40 -10.94 2.85
C LYS A 150 -12.59 -11.31 1.97
N ARG A 151 -13.79 -11.37 2.55
CA ARG A 151 -15.01 -11.69 1.81
C ARG A 151 -15.28 -10.65 0.73
N GLU A 152 -15.11 -9.36 1.03
CA GLU A 152 -15.30 -8.31 0.05
C GLU A 152 -14.25 -8.35 -1.06
N LEU A 153 -12.97 -8.56 -0.73
CA LEU A 153 -11.91 -8.74 -1.72
C LEU A 153 -12.22 -9.91 -2.66
N GLY A 154 -12.79 -11.01 -2.15
CA GLY A 154 -13.18 -12.16 -2.96
C GLY A 154 -14.26 -11.88 -4.02
N ARG A 155 -14.91 -10.71 -3.99
CA ARG A 155 -15.84 -10.28 -5.03
C ARG A 155 -15.13 -9.70 -6.26
N TYR A 156 -13.89 -9.27 -6.11
CA TYR A 156 -13.12 -8.58 -7.15
C TYR A 156 -11.86 -9.34 -7.60
N PHE A 157 -11.37 -10.27 -6.76
CA PHE A 157 -10.13 -11.00 -6.97
C PHE A 157 -10.39 -12.51 -7.04
N GLY A 158 -9.76 -13.18 -8.01
CA GLY A 158 -9.83 -14.64 -8.13
C GLY A 158 -9.18 -15.40 -6.97
N GLN A 159 -8.20 -14.81 -6.28
CA GLN A 159 -7.54 -15.42 -5.12
C GLN A 159 -7.30 -14.39 -4.02
N VAL A 160 -7.68 -14.75 -2.78
CA VAL A 160 -7.45 -13.93 -1.57
C VAL A 160 -6.90 -14.80 -0.45
N SER A 161 -5.66 -14.54 -0.01
CA SER A 161 -4.97 -15.32 1.02
C SER A 161 -4.50 -14.43 2.18
N THR A 162 -4.29 -15.03 3.36
CA THR A 162 -3.70 -14.35 4.51
C THR A 162 -2.25 -14.81 4.64
N LEU A 163 -1.29 -13.92 4.40
CA LEU A 163 0.13 -14.24 4.40
C LEU A 163 0.73 -14.21 5.81
N ALA A 164 0.23 -13.33 6.68
CA ALA A 164 0.75 -13.20 8.03
C ALA A 164 -0.34 -12.78 9.03
N ARG A 165 -0.12 -13.17 10.28
CA ARG A 165 -0.90 -12.74 11.45
C ARG A 165 0.07 -12.38 12.56
N ALA A 166 0.03 -11.14 13.04
CA ALA A 166 0.86 -10.73 14.17
C ALA A 166 0.24 -9.54 14.90
N LYS A 167 0.34 -9.52 16.24
CA LYS A 167 -0.06 -8.40 17.10
C LYS A 167 -1.47 -7.85 16.82
N GLY A 168 -2.40 -8.73 16.42
CA GLY A 168 -3.78 -8.36 16.09
C GLY A 168 -3.98 -7.76 14.69
N TYR A 169 -3.01 -7.91 13.79
CA TYR A 169 -3.09 -7.54 12.37
C TYR A 169 -3.00 -8.76 11.47
N HIS A 170 -3.69 -8.73 10.34
CA HIS A 170 -3.55 -9.67 9.23
C HIS A 170 -2.99 -8.95 8.01
N VAL A 171 -2.00 -9.56 7.35
CA VAL A 171 -1.60 -9.17 5.99
C VAL A 171 -2.31 -10.08 5.01
N ILE A 172 -3.06 -9.48 4.10
CA ILE A 172 -3.86 -10.13 3.07
C ILE A 172 -3.21 -9.84 1.71
N LYS A 173 -3.12 -10.88 0.88
CA LYS A 173 -2.73 -10.79 -0.53
C LYS A 173 -3.95 -11.12 -1.38
N ALA A 174 -4.22 -10.28 -2.37
CA ALA A 174 -5.31 -10.47 -3.33
C ALA A 174 -4.78 -10.28 -4.75
N GLN A 175 -5.12 -11.20 -5.65
CA GLN A 175 -4.65 -11.21 -7.04
C GLN A 175 -5.66 -11.94 -7.94
N GLN A 176 -5.57 -11.72 -9.24
CA GLN A 176 -6.34 -12.54 -10.19
C GLN A 176 -5.74 -13.95 -10.29
N LEU A 177 -6.58 -14.94 -10.59
CA LEU A 177 -6.08 -16.24 -11.00
C LEU A 177 -5.48 -16.08 -12.40
N ILE A 178 -4.21 -16.42 -12.55
CA ILE A 178 -3.60 -16.54 -13.87
C ILE A 178 -4.31 -17.72 -14.54
N ARG A 179 -5.06 -17.45 -15.61
CA ARG A 179 -5.52 -18.52 -16.48
C ARG A 179 -4.29 -18.99 -17.24
N GLU A 180 -3.75 -20.14 -16.88
CA GLU A 180 -2.81 -20.83 -17.75
C GLU A 180 -3.58 -21.15 -19.03
N ASN A 181 -3.22 -20.50 -20.14
CA ASN A 181 -3.63 -20.98 -21.43
C ASN A 181 -2.93 -22.33 -21.60
N LEU A 182 -3.67 -23.43 -21.41
CA LEU A 182 -3.30 -24.74 -21.91
C LEU A 182 -3.20 -24.60 -23.44
N SER A 183 -1.98 -24.32 -23.91
CA SER A 183 -1.57 -24.48 -25.31
C SER A 183 -1.29 -25.94 -25.60
#